data_AF-A0A8J2PJ14-F1
#
_entry.id   AF-A0A8J2PJ14-F1
#
_cell.length_a   1.000
_cell.length_b   1.000
_cell.length_c   1.000
_cell.angle_alpha   90.00
_cell.angle_beta   90.00
_cell.angle_gamma   90.00
#
_symmetry.space_group_name_H-M   'P 1'
#
loop_
_entity.id
_entity.type
_entity.pdbx_description
1 polymer ?
#
loop_
_entity_poly.entity_id
_entity_poly.type
_entity_poly.pdbx_seq_one_letter_code
_entity_poly.pdbx_strand_id
1 'polypeptide(L)'
;THQGNLSISDAWEISVKTKLPDGDTIYWCTAHKSPPYTTKRHIIGFKTPGGLCYETRDILRMKNLCEQFVYGWAVGADPLYLPENFGIPLNENGLPEYFLLEVHYDNPKMLSNLNYETGIIAYTTTDIREHDAGILRVGHITSASLMIPPGTSNYVITGHCSGICTQNRFPNDGINVFTVFLHSHLAGRKMRLRQFRNGTELPWLANDNHYDFNFQQNRLLSEYRKILKGDHLTYECTDESISRDPPQATLNGTTILIF
;
A
#
# COMPACT_ATOMS: atom_id res chain seq x y z
N THR A 1 5.30 -8.86 -20.28
CA THR A 1 3.88 -8.48 -20.14
C THR A 1 3.01 -9.72 -20.04
N HIS A 2 2.82 -10.27 -18.83
CA HIS A 2 1.80 -11.29 -18.60
C HIS A 2 0.43 -10.62 -18.39
N GLN A 3 -0.08 -9.99 -19.45
CA GLN A 3 -1.52 -9.74 -19.54
C GLN A 3 -2.16 -11.03 -20.04
N GLY A 4 -2.49 -11.89 -19.08
CA GLY A 4 -3.49 -12.94 -19.26
C GLY A 4 -4.84 -12.34 -19.65
N ASN A 5 -5.80 -13.17 -20.05
CA ASN A 5 -7.05 -12.67 -20.64
C ASN A 5 -8.01 -12.18 -19.55
N LEU A 6 -7.76 -10.98 -19.03
CA LEU A 6 -8.48 -10.37 -17.91
C LEU A 6 -9.98 -10.22 -18.25
N SER A 7 -10.81 -11.08 -17.66
CA SER A 7 -12.27 -11.05 -17.80
C SER A 7 -12.93 -9.90 -17.01
N ILE A 8 -12.58 -8.67 -17.36
CA ILE A 8 -13.16 -7.45 -16.80
C ILE A 8 -14.64 -7.38 -17.20
N SER A 9 -15.54 -7.39 -16.22
CA SER A 9 -16.99 -7.23 -16.44
C SER A 9 -17.51 -5.84 -16.08
N ASP A 10 -16.72 -5.03 -15.36
CA ASP A 10 -16.99 -3.61 -15.10
C ASP A 10 -15.71 -2.87 -14.69
N ALA A 11 -15.66 -1.55 -14.90
CA ALA A 11 -14.54 -0.69 -14.53
C ALA A 11 -15.05 0.46 -13.65
N TRP A 12 -14.98 0.27 -12.33
CA TRP A 12 -15.48 1.25 -11.37
C TRP A 12 -14.46 2.39 -11.21
N GLU A 13 -14.85 3.59 -11.64
CA GLU A 13 -14.06 4.81 -11.41
C GLU A 13 -14.36 5.41 -10.02
N ILE A 14 -13.30 5.64 -9.25
CA ILE A 14 -13.29 6.22 -7.91
C ILE A 14 -12.59 7.58 -8.01
N SER A 15 -13.28 8.62 -8.49
CA SER A 15 -12.73 9.94 -8.80
C SER A 15 -13.55 11.10 -8.21
N VAL A 16 -12.96 12.30 -8.08
CA VAL A 16 -13.61 13.52 -7.56
C VAL A 16 -13.05 14.77 -8.32
N LYS A 17 -13.71 15.94 -8.28
CA LYS A 17 -13.26 17.32 -8.71
C LYS A 17 -12.41 18.09 -7.66
N THR A 18 -11.49 19.05 -7.91
CA THR A 18 -11.17 20.16 -6.92
C THR A 18 -10.33 21.35 -7.42
N LYS A 19 -10.17 22.35 -6.53
CA LYS A 19 -9.08 23.32 -6.35
C LYS A 19 -8.06 22.83 -5.29
N LEU A 20 -6.77 22.79 -5.61
CA LEU A 20 -5.66 22.47 -4.71
C LEU A 20 -5.78 23.21 -3.35
N PRO A 21 -5.79 22.50 -2.19
CA PRO A 21 -5.81 23.15 -0.88
C PRO A 21 -4.53 23.95 -0.60
N ASP A 22 -4.61 24.97 0.25
CA ASP A 22 -3.47 25.81 0.58
C ASP A 22 -2.55 25.09 1.60
N GLY A 23 -1.36 24.69 1.16
CA GLY A 23 -0.37 23.95 1.95
C GLY A 23 0.80 23.44 1.10
N ASP A 24 1.86 22.99 1.78
CA ASP A 24 3.05 22.38 1.18
C ASP A 24 2.82 20.87 0.97
N THR A 25 2.72 20.11 2.06
CA THR A 25 2.29 18.71 2.05
C THR A 25 0.86 18.57 2.52
N ILE A 26 -0.02 17.94 1.73
CA ILE A 26 -1.46 17.80 2.05
C ILE A 26 -1.88 16.34 1.93
N TYR A 27 -2.58 15.83 2.94
CA TYR A 27 -3.26 14.53 2.90
C TYR A 27 -4.77 14.77 2.88
N TRP A 28 -5.44 14.21 1.89
CA TRP A 28 -6.84 14.50 1.62
C TRP A 28 -7.64 13.24 1.36
N CYS A 29 -8.89 13.19 1.80
CA CYS A 29 -9.68 11.96 1.82
C CYS A 29 -11.09 12.16 1.25
N THR A 30 -11.62 11.16 0.58
CA THR A 30 -13.00 11.17 0.06
C THR A 30 -13.68 9.81 0.24
N ALA A 31 -14.99 9.85 0.49
CA ALA A 31 -15.81 8.67 0.76
C ALA A 31 -16.55 8.22 -0.50
N HIS A 32 -16.31 6.98 -0.92
CA HIS A 32 -16.87 6.40 -2.14
C HIS A 32 -17.67 5.15 -1.81
N LYS A 33 -18.93 5.10 -2.22
CA LYS A 33 -19.77 3.91 -2.08
C LYS A 33 -19.53 3.02 -3.30
N SER A 34 -19.41 1.71 -3.10
CA SER A 34 -19.35 0.75 -4.21
C SER A 34 -20.61 0.86 -5.08
N PRO A 35 -20.54 0.52 -6.39
CA PRO A 35 -21.72 0.39 -7.22
C PRO A 35 -22.73 -0.61 -6.61
N PRO A 36 -24.03 -0.48 -6.92
CA PRO A 36 -25.09 -1.29 -6.31
C PRO A 36 -25.15 -2.70 -6.93
N TYR A 37 -24.05 -3.44 -6.81
CA TYR A 37 -23.97 -4.83 -7.25
C TYR A 37 -24.88 -5.72 -6.38
N THR A 38 -25.52 -6.72 -6.99
CA THR A 38 -26.46 -7.63 -6.31
C THR A 38 -25.81 -8.95 -5.87
N THR A 39 -24.52 -9.15 -6.17
CA THR A 39 -23.73 -10.35 -5.85
C THR A 39 -22.33 -9.96 -5.38
N LYS A 40 -21.57 -10.91 -4.80
CA LYS A 40 -20.11 -10.79 -4.69
C LYS A 40 -19.50 -10.53 -6.07
N ARG A 41 -18.40 -9.77 -6.08
CA ARG A 41 -17.49 -9.58 -7.21
C ARG A 41 -16.04 -9.71 -6.74
N HIS A 42 -15.13 -9.75 -7.71
CA HIS A 42 -13.69 -9.62 -7.47
C HIS A 42 -13.13 -8.39 -8.17
N ILE A 43 -12.31 -7.61 -7.46
CA ILE A 43 -11.43 -6.62 -8.09
C ILE A 43 -10.16 -7.36 -8.53
N ILE A 44 -9.84 -7.29 -9.82
CA ILE A 44 -8.72 -8.03 -10.47
C ILE A 44 -7.59 -7.11 -10.94
N GLY A 45 -7.74 -5.80 -10.77
CA GLY A 45 -6.67 -4.83 -11.01
C GLY A 45 -7.08 -3.39 -10.74
N PHE A 46 -6.08 -2.51 -10.68
CA PHE A 46 -6.25 -1.09 -10.42
C PHE A 46 -5.38 -0.27 -11.37
N LYS A 47 -5.93 0.82 -11.90
CA LYS A 47 -5.22 1.84 -12.69
C LYS A 47 -5.47 3.21 -12.09
N THR A 48 -4.44 4.04 -11.96
CA THR A 48 -4.54 5.38 -11.39
C THR A 48 -4.58 6.46 -12.48
N PRO A 49 -5.75 7.00 -12.89
CA PRO A 49 -5.82 8.28 -13.61
C PRO A 49 -5.48 9.45 -12.67
N GLY A 50 -4.49 10.28 -13.06
CA GLY A 50 -3.90 11.30 -12.19
C GLY A 50 -4.51 12.70 -12.26
N GLY A 51 -4.48 13.41 -11.11
CA GLY A 51 -4.91 14.80 -10.88
C GLY A 51 -4.98 15.08 -9.36
N LEU A 52 -6.09 15.63 -8.82
CA LEU A 52 -6.54 15.52 -7.41
C LEU A 52 -7.87 16.27 -7.08
N CYS A 53 -8.49 16.14 -5.88
CA CYS A 53 -9.95 16.40 -5.69
C CYS A 53 -10.55 16.63 -4.23
N TYR A 54 -11.85 17.06 -4.05
CA TYR A 54 -12.45 17.94 -2.96
C TYR A 54 -13.06 17.30 -1.67
N GLU A 55 -13.70 18.10 -0.78
CA GLU A 55 -13.98 17.86 0.66
C GLU A 55 -15.44 17.53 1.04
N THR A 56 -15.64 16.83 2.17
CA THR A 56 -16.76 17.03 3.13
C THR A 56 -16.30 16.79 4.58
N ARG A 57 -17.02 17.30 5.59
CA ARG A 57 -16.53 17.39 7.00
C ARG A 57 -16.56 16.11 7.85
N ASP A 58 -17.13 15.00 7.38
CA ASP A 58 -17.28 13.76 8.19
C ASP A 58 -16.05 12.81 8.17
N ILE A 59 -15.03 13.15 7.38
CA ILE A 59 -13.82 12.32 7.11
C ILE A 59 -13.16 11.78 8.38
N LEU A 60 -13.01 12.58 9.44
CA LEU A 60 -12.34 12.19 10.68
C LEU A 60 -13.01 10.99 11.38
N ARG A 61 -14.33 10.81 11.21
CA ARG A 61 -15.04 9.65 11.72
C ARG A 61 -14.86 8.43 10.82
N MET A 62 -14.75 8.64 9.51
CA MET A 62 -14.54 7.56 8.53
C MET A 62 -13.12 6.99 8.51
N LYS A 63 -12.08 7.79 8.78
CA LYS A 63 -10.70 7.28 8.94
C LYS A 63 -10.60 6.17 10.00
N ASN A 64 -11.44 6.24 11.03
CA ASN A 64 -11.49 5.27 12.13
C ASN A 64 -12.48 4.10 11.88
N LEU A 65 -13.00 3.97 10.65
CA LEU A 65 -13.94 2.91 10.23
C LEU A 65 -13.43 2.17 8.98
N CYS A 66 -12.72 2.85 8.08
CA CYS A 66 -12.06 2.27 6.92
C CYS A 66 -10.66 1.73 7.27
N GLU A 67 -10.58 0.75 8.19
CA GLU A 67 -9.29 0.21 8.67
C GLU A 67 -8.54 -0.66 7.63
N GLN A 68 -9.29 -1.31 6.73
CA GLN A 68 -8.76 -2.20 5.70
C GLN A 68 -8.13 -1.41 4.55
N PHE A 69 -6.85 -1.68 4.27
CA PHE A 69 -6.14 -1.13 3.13
C PHE A 69 -6.34 -2.05 1.91
N VAL A 70 -6.79 -1.49 0.78
CA VAL A 70 -7.24 -2.27 -0.40
C VAL A 70 -6.33 -2.11 -1.63
N TYR A 71 -5.76 -0.93 -1.84
CA TYR A 71 -4.80 -0.65 -2.91
C TYR A 71 -3.98 0.60 -2.57
N GLY A 72 -2.74 0.64 -3.06
CA GLY A 72 -1.84 1.78 -2.93
C GLY A 72 -1.11 2.04 -4.25
N TRP A 73 -0.92 3.32 -4.56
CA TRP A 73 -0.15 3.79 -5.71
C TRP A 73 0.81 4.88 -5.23
N ALA A 74 2.00 4.92 -5.82
CA ALA A 74 2.99 5.97 -5.60
C ALA A 74 3.73 6.29 -6.90
N VAL A 75 4.55 7.35 -6.88
CA VAL A 75 5.32 7.79 -8.04
C VAL A 75 6.18 6.66 -8.62
N GLY A 76 6.13 6.51 -9.94
CA GLY A 76 6.81 5.45 -10.68
C GLY A 76 6.10 4.09 -10.69
N ALA A 77 4.90 3.95 -10.09
CA ALA A 77 4.12 2.72 -10.16
C ALA A 77 3.29 2.59 -11.45
N ASP A 78 3.49 1.48 -12.16
CA ASP A 78 2.56 0.99 -13.19
C ASP A 78 1.23 0.47 -12.58
N PRO A 79 0.16 0.33 -13.38
CA PRO A 79 -1.10 -0.31 -12.95
C PRO A 79 -0.90 -1.72 -12.41
N LEU A 80 -1.56 -2.04 -11.29
CA LEU A 80 -1.54 -3.38 -10.71
C LEU A 80 -2.60 -4.25 -11.38
N TYR A 81 -2.21 -5.43 -11.85
CA TYR A 81 -3.12 -6.51 -12.21
C TYR A 81 -2.80 -7.73 -11.33
N LEU A 82 -3.83 -8.36 -10.78
CA LEU A 82 -3.67 -9.55 -9.93
C LEU A 82 -3.49 -10.81 -10.80
N PRO A 83 -2.80 -11.86 -10.32
CA PRO A 83 -2.69 -13.12 -11.05
C PRO A 83 -4.07 -13.77 -11.25
N GLU A 84 -4.22 -14.59 -12.30
CA GLU A 84 -5.54 -15.03 -12.76
C GLU A 84 -6.37 -15.77 -11.69
N ASN A 85 -5.74 -16.48 -10.76
CA ASN A 85 -6.42 -17.21 -9.68
C ASN A 85 -6.77 -16.36 -8.42
N PHE A 86 -6.48 -15.05 -8.42
CA PHE A 86 -6.73 -14.15 -7.29
C PHE A 86 -7.66 -12.98 -7.65
N GLY A 87 -8.46 -12.54 -6.68
CA GLY A 87 -9.25 -11.32 -6.76
C GLY A 87 -9.57 -10.77 -5.37
N ILE A 88 -9.57 -9.45 -5.18
CA ILE A 88 -9.97 -8.85 -3.90
C ILE A 88 -11.51 -8.92 -3.79
N PRO A 89 -12.08 -9.45 -2.69
CA PRO A 89 -13.52 -9.50 -2.47
C PRO A 89 -14.15 -8.10 -2.49
N LEU A 90 -15.33 -8.01 -3.10
CA LEU A 90 -16.16 -6.81 -3.13
C LEU A 90 -17.64 -7.21 -3.04
N ASN A 91 -18.40 -6.52 -2.19
CA ASN A 91 -19.86 -6.66 -2.03
C ASN A 91 -20.27 -8.09 -1.62
N GLU A 92 -19.51 -8.73 -0.74
CA GLU A 92 -19.66 -10.17 -0.42
C GLU A 92 -21.05 -10.52 0.12
N ASN A 93 -21.60 -9.65 0.97
CA ASN A 93 -22.90 -9.84 1.62
C ASN A 93 -24.07 -9.22 0.82
N GLY A 94 -23.86 -8.79 -0.42
CA GLY A 94 -24.85 -8.02 -1.20
C GLY A 94 -25.16 -6.63 -0.64
N LEU A 95 -24.34 -6.14 0.32
CA LEU A 95 -24.43 -4.82 0.93
C LEU A 95 -23.32 -3.94 0.37
N PRO A 96 -23.63 -2.76 -0.21
CA PRO A 96 -22.60 -1.88 -0.75
C PRO A 96 -21.61 -1.39 0.32
N GLU A 97 -20.34 -1.48 -0.01
CA GLU A 97 -19.21 -1.12 0.85
C GLU A 97 -18.82 0.36 0.67
N TYR A 98 -18.08 0.90 1.63
CA TYR A 98 -17.59 2.28 1.62
C TYR A 98 -16.06 2.31 1.66
N PHE A 99 -15.47 2.91 0.63
CA PHE A 99 -14.04 3.02 0.41
C PHE A 99 -13.59 4.46 0.70
N LEU A 100 -12.46 4.60 1.40
CA LEU A 100 -11.83 5.88 1.63
C LEU A 100 -10.68 6.06 0.64
N LEU A 101 -10.84 6.94 -0.35
CA LEU A 101 -9.75 7.38 -1.21
C LEU A 101 -8.96 8.46 -0.46
N GLU A 102 -7.83 8.09 0.13
CA GLU A 102 -6.83 9.02 0.65
C GLU A 102 -5.72 9.26 -0.38
N VAL A 103 -5.34 10.52 -0.58
CA VAL A 103 -4.29 10.90 -1.53
C VAL A 103 -3.41 12.02 -0.97
N HIS A 104 -2.14 11.96 -1.34
CA HIS A 104 -1.05 12.83 -0.90
C HIS A 104 -0.69 13.82 -2.01
N TYR A 105 -0.69 15.11 -1.69
CA TYR A 105 -0.18 16.19 -2.55
C TYR A 105 1.20 16.66 -2.04
N ASP A 106 2.09 16.95 -2.99
CA ASP A 106 3.35 17.66 -2.79
C ASP A 106 3.29 18.98 -3.55
N ASN A 107 3.30 20.11 -2.84
CA ASN A 107 3.15 21.48 -3.37
C ASN A 107 4.25 22.43 -2.87
N PRO A 108 5.56 22.11 -3.05
CA PRO A 108 6.69 22.90 -2.54
C PRO A 108 6.84 24.28 -3.20
N LYS A 109 5.96 24.63 -4.13
CA LYS A 109 5.85 25.96 -4.77
C LYS A 109 4.70 26.80 -4.20
N MET A 110 3.97 26.29 -3.18
CA MET A 110 2.81 26.94 -2.55
C MET A 110 1.80 27.48 -3.58
N LEU A 111 1.56 26.70 -4.64
CA LEU A 111 0.66 27.09 -5.71
C LEU A 111 -0.79 27.04 -5.21
N SER A 112 -1.60 28.00 -5.65
CA SER A 112 -3.01 28.14 -5.29
C SER A 112 -3.88 28.35 -6.53
N ASN A 113 -5.18 28.11 -6.40
CA ASN A 113 -6.19 28.28 -7.46
C ASN A 113 -6.03 27.36 -8.69
N LEU A 114 -5.24 26.30 -8.57
CA LEU A 114 -5.11 25.22 -9.56
C LEU A 114 -6.19 24.17 -9.36
N ASN A 115 -6.82 23.68 -10.44
CA ASN A 115 -7.86 22.66 -10.37
C ASN A 115 -7.43 21.35 -11.06
N TYR A 116 -7.85 20.20 -10.52
CA TYR A 116 -7.42 18.86 -10.94
C TYR A 116 -8.52 17.79 -10.75
N GLU A 117 -8.20 16.51 -11.08
CA GLU A 117 -9.06 15.32 -10.91
C GLU A 117 -8.23 14.01 -10.78
N THR A 118 -8.13 13.38 -9.59
CA THR A 118 -7.65 11.98 -9.50
C THR A 118 -8.83 11.03 -9.59
N GLY A 119 -8.53 9.80 -10.01
CA GLY A 119 -9.20 8.66 -9.42
C GLY A 119 -8.33 7.41 -9.28
N ILE A 120 -8.96 6.34 -8.83
CA ILE A 120 -8.53 4.97 -9.06
C ILE A 120 -9.62 4.31 -9.90
N ILE A 121 -9.26 3.63 -10.98
CA ILE A 121 -10.16 2.73 -11.72
C ILE A 121 -9.92 1.32 -11.17
N ALA A 122 -10.92 0.76 -10.50
CA ALA A 122 -10.94 -0.62 -10.04
C ALA A 122 -11.60 -1.50 -11.11
N TYR A 123 -10.82 -2.40 -11.72
CA TYR A 123 -11.33 -3.38 -12.69
C TYR A 123 -11.95 -4.55 -11.95
N THR A 124 -13.26 -4.75 -12.12
CA THR A 124 -13.99 -5.84 -11.45
C THR A 124 -14.40 -6.93 -12.43
N THR A 125 -14.60 -8.13 -11.88
CA THR A 125 -15.17 -9.28 -12.60
C THR A 125 -16.31 -9.92 -11.82
N THR A 126 -17.19 -10.59 -12.54
CA THR A 126 -18.19 -11.54 -12.03
C THR A 126 -17.67 -12.97 -11.99
N ASP A 127 -16.55 -13.24 -12.67
CA ASP A 127 -15.89 -14.55 -12.66
C ASP A 127 -15.06 -14.66 -11.39
N ILE A 128 -15.69 -15.08 -10.30
CA ILE A 128 -15.06 -15.22 -8.99
C ILE A 128 -13.88 -16.17 -9.09
N ARG A 129 -12.70 -15.68 -8.70
CA ARG A 129 -11.43 -16.40 -8.75
C ARG A 129 -11.28 -17.33 -7.55
N GLU A 130 -10.37 -18.29 -7.66
CA GLU A 130 -10.20 -19.37 -6.68
C GLU A 130 -9.83 -18.87 -5.28
N HIS A 131 -9.15 -17.72 -5.18
CA HIS A 131 -8.67 -17.16 -3.92
C HIS A 131 -9.06 -15.69 -3.75
N ASP A 132 -9.58 -15.36 -2.57
CA ASP A 132 -9.71 -13.97 -2.12
C ASP A 132 -8.32 -13.39 -1.80
N ALA A 133 -7.99 -12.24 -2.39
CA ALA A 133 -6.77 -11.50 -2.13
C ALA A 133 -6.99 -10.40 -1.06
N GLY A 134 -5.93 -10.04 -0.36
CA GLY A 134 -5.92 -8.95 0.63
C GLY A 134 -4.56 -8.27 0.68
N ILE A 135 -4.37 -7.36 1.64
CA ILE A 135 -3.08 -6.68 1.87
C ILE A 135 -2.62 -6.88 3.31
N LEU A 136 -1.44 -7.48 3.46
CA LEU A 136 -0.70 -7.54 4.72
C LEU A 136 0.29 -6.36 4.79
N ARG A 137 0.17 -5.55 5.84
CA ARG A 137 1.10 -4.46 6.15
C ARG A 137 2.19 -4.97 7.09
N VAL A 138 3.46 -4.88 6.69
CA VAL A 138 4.62 -5.18 7.54
C VAL A 138 5.51 -3.95 7.62
N GLY A 139 5.93 -3.57 8.82
CA GLY A 139 6.72 -2.37 9.02
C GLY A 139 6.89 -2.04 10.51
N HIS A 140 7.31 -0.81 10.77
CA HIS A 140 7.23 -0.17 12.07
C HIS A 140 6.18 0.93 12.01
N ILE A 141 5.60 1.31 13.15
CA ILE A 141 4.74 2.50 13.24
C ILE A 141 5.59 3.78 13.21
N THR A 142 5.00 4.89 12.75
CA THR A 142 5.56 6.24 12.95
C THR A 142 5.64 6.53 14.45
N SER A 143 6.85 6.67 15.01
CA SER A 143 7.06 6.89 16.45
C SER A 143 8.32 7.72 16.71
N ALA A 144 8.27 8.59 17.73
CA ALA A 144 9.45 9.32 18.22
C ALA A 144 10.55 8.40 18.78
N SER A 145 10.22 7.15 19.16
CA SER A 145 11.22 6.14 19.52
C SER A 145 12.03 5.60 18.34
N LEU A 146 11.64 5.93 17.10
CA LEU A 146 12.27 5.48 15.84
C LEU A 146 12.75 6.67 15.00
N MET A 147 13.27 7.70 15.67
CA MET A 147 13.92 8.84 15.00
C MET A 147 15.27 8.43 14.40
N ILE A 148 15.54 8.94 13.20
CA ILE A 148 16.82 8.87 12.50
C ILE A 148 17.64 10.12 12.90
N PRO A 149 18.83 10.00 13.50
CA PRO A 149 19.67 11.15 13.84
C PRO A 149 20.10 11.94 12.58
N PRO A 150 20.38 13.25 12.69
CA PRO A 150 21.00 14.02 11.59
C PRO A 150 22.41 13.50 11.25
N GLY A 151 22.85 13.68 10.00
CA GLY A 151 24.22 13.41 9.56
C GLY A 151 24.59 11.92 9.37
N THR A 152 23.62 10.99 9.37
CA THR A 152 23.90 9.54 9.27
C THR A 152 23.82 9.04 7.82
N SER A 153 24.69 8.11 7.43
CA SER A 153 24.73 7.57 6.06
C SER A 153 24.02 6.22 5.87
N ASN A 154 23.91 5.42 6.94
CA ASN A 154 23.31 4.08 6.91
C ASN A 154 22.66 3.79 8.28
N TYR A 155 21.58 4.49 8.62
CA TYR A 155 20.81 4.19 9.83
C TYR A 155 19.77 3.12 9.51
N VAL A 156 19.70 2.06 10.32
CA VAL A 156 18.79 0.92 10.06
C VAL A 156 17.64 0.93 11.06
N ILE A 157 16.41 0.97 10.54
CA ILE A 157 15.19 0.83 11.35
C ILE A 157 14.51 -0.48 10.96
N THR A 158 14.07 -1.25 11.96
CA THR A 158 13.46 -2.57 11.76
C THR A 158 12.01 -2.59 12.25
N GLY A 159 11.18 -3.36 11.55
CA GLY A 159 9.78 -3.61 11.89
C GLY A 159 9.48 -5.10 11.86
N HIS A 160 8.59 -5.59 12.73
CA HIS A 160 8.40 -7.04 12.90
C HIS A 160 6.91 -7.44 13.06
N CYS A 161 6.49 -8.48 12.34
CA CYS A 161 5.36 -9.32 12.74
C CYS A 161 5.95 -10.64 13.24
N SER A 162 5.90 -10.86 14.55
CA SER A 162 6.51 -12.03 15.18
C SER A 162 5.81 -13.34 14.82
N GLY A 163 6.44 -14.48 15.15
CA GLY A 163 5.78 -15.79 15.05
C GLY A 163 4.42 -15.85 15.79
N ILE A 164 4.26 -15.09 16.89
CA ILE A 164 2.98 -14.97 17.61
C ILE A 164 1.96 -14.16 16.80
N CYS A 165 2.40 -13.11 16.10
CA CYS A 165 1.58 -12.29 15.21
C CYS A 165 1.00 -13.12 14.06
N THR A 166 1.80 -13.94 13.37
CA THR A 166 1.30 -14.84 12.31
C THR A 166 0.49 -16.02 12.87
N GLN A 167 0.93 -16.65 13.97
CA GLN A 167 0.25 -17.78 14.62
C GLN A 167 -1.20 -17.44 15.00
N ASN A 168 -1.45 -16.22 15.47
CA ASN A 168 -2.77 -15.79 15.92
C ASN A 168 -3.66 -15.19 14.82
N ARG A 169 -3.13 -14.95 13.60
CA ARG A 169 -3.85 -14.24 12.53
C ARG A 169 -4.01 -15.01 11.23
N PHE A 170 -3.13 -15.97 10.92
CA PHE A 170 -3.15 -16.65 9.62
C PHE A 170 -3.97 -17.95 9.65
N PRO A 171 -4.54 -18.38 8.49
CA PRO A 171 -5.20 -19.68 8.36
C PRO A 171 -4.19 -20.83 8.48
N ASN A 172 -4.67 -22.04 8.73
CA ASN A 172 -3.80 -23.19 9.10
C ASN A 172 -2.87 -23.64 7.98
N ASP A 173 -3.27 -23.43 6.73
CA ASP A 173 -2.47 -23.61 5.54
C ASP A 173 -1.61 -22.38 5.18
N GLY A 174 -1.76 -21.25 5.87
CA GLY A 174 -1.00 -20.01 5.65
C GLY A 174 -1.45 -19.17 4.44
N ILE A 175 -0.66 -18.15 4.09
CA ILE A 175 -0.94 -17.25 2.96
C ILE A 175 0.11 -17.38 1.86
N ASN A 176 -0.29 -17.14 0.61
CA ASN A 176 0.58 -17.13 -0.57
C ASN A 176 0.80 -15.68 -1.01
N VAL A 177 2.01 -15.15 -0.79
CA VAL A 177 2.40 -13.83 -1.31
C VAL A 177 2.72 -13.93 -2.79
N PHE A 178 2.19 -13.02 -3.59
CA PHE A 178 2.44 -12.89 -5.02
C PHE A 178 2.96 -11.52 -5.45
N THR A 179 2.85 -10.46 -4.64
CA THR A 179 3.53 -9.18 -4.89
C THR A 179 3.90 -8.41 -3.62
N VAL A 180 4.99 -7.64 -3.69
CA VAL A 180 5.46 -6.76 -2.60
C VAL A 180 5.63 -5.33 -3.12
N PHE A 181 5.19 -4.36 -2.33
CA PHE A 181 5.30 -2.93 -2.60
C PHE A 181 6.15 -2.28 -1.49
N LEU A 182 7.32 -1.77 -1.88
CA LEU A 182 8.29 -1.17 -0.98
C LEU A 182 8.08 0.35 -0.90
N HIS A 183 7.85 0.88 0.29
CA HIS A 183 7.63 2.31 0.52
C HIS A 183 8.40 2.82 1.74
N SER A 184 9.15 3.90 1.52
CA SER A 184 9.77 4.77 2.51
C SER A 184 9.73 6.21 1.99
N HIS A 185 10.08 7.19 2.82
CA HIS A 185 10.18 8.60 2.44
C HIS A 185 11.57 8.91 1.84
N LEU A 186 11.85 10.19 1.56
CA LEU A 186 13.08 10.70 0.92
C LEU A 186 14.41 10.27 1.58
N ALA A 187 14.40 9.77 2.82
CA ALA A 187 15.58 9.26 3.51
C ALA A 187 15.94 7.80 3.09
N GLY A 188 14.97 7.01 2.62
CA GLY A 188 15.18 5.60 2.30
C GLY A 188 16.19 5.38 1.18
N ARG A 189 17.06 4.37 1.33
CA ARG A 189 18.05 3.95 0.31
C ARG A 189 18.03 2.45 0.02
N LYS A 190 17.71 1.63 1.03
CA LYS A 190 17.71 0.16 0.92
C LYS A 190 16.55 -0.38 1.74
N MET A 191 15.87 -1.41 1.25
CA MET A 191 14.77 -2.06 1.95
C MET A 191 14.82 -3.58 1.74
N ARG A 192 14.57 -4.34 2.80
CA ARG A 192 14.43 -5.80 2.71
C ARG A 192 13.31 -6.32 3.60
N LEU A 193 12.63 -7.35 3.10
CA LEU A 193 11.57 -8.07 3.79
C LEU A 193 12.00 -9.54 3.92
N ARG A 194 12.36 -9.91 5.15
CA ARG A 194 12.93 -11.20 5.52
C ARG A 194 11.88 -12.06 6.22
N GLN A 195 11.86 -13.35 5.89
CA GLN A 195 10.96 -14.35 6.48
C GLN A 195 11.80 -15.37 7.24
N PHE A 196 11.37 -15.74 8.44
CA PHE A 196 12.04 -16.75 9.28
C PHE A 196 11.05 -17.81 9.70
N ARG A 197 11.46 -19.09 9.63
CA ARG A 197 10.68 -20.26 10.07
C ARG A 197 11.54 -21.08 11.01
N ASN A 198 11.06 -21.33 12.23
CA ASN A 198 11.78 -22.07 13.27
C ASN A 198 13.22 -21.57 13.50
N GLY A 199 13.42 -20.24 13.50
CA GLY A 199 14.73 -19.60 13.65
C GLY A 199 15.63 -19.61 12.41
N THR A 200 15.26 -20.32 11.35
CA THR A 200 15.99 -20.33 10.06
C THR A 200 15.46 -19.23 9.14
N GLU A 201 16.34 -18.46 8.51
CA GLU A 201 15.96 -17.48 7.50
C GLU A 201 15.62 -18.16 6.16
N LEU A 202 14.51 -17.76 5.55
CA LEU A 202 14.06 -18.20 4.24
C LEU A 202 14.41 -17.15 3.17
N PRO A 203 14.39 -17.50 1.86
CA PRO A 203 14.63 -16.55 0.78
C PRO A 203 13.78 -15.28 0.92
N TRP A 204 14.41 -14.12 0.73
CA TRP A 204 13.78 -12.81 0.95
C TRP A 204 12.53 -12.63 0.10
N LEU A 205 11.46 -12.12 0.71
CA LEU A 205 10.20 -11.79 0.04
C LEU A 205 10.39 -10.55 -0.85
N ALA A 206 11.24 -9.63 -0.42
CA ALA A 206 11.74 -8.53 -1.25
C ALA A 206 13.10 -8.06 -0.74
N ASN A 207 13.96 -7.59 -1.65
CA ASN A 207 15.21 -6.92 -1.32
C ASN A 207 15.53 -5.88 -2.40
N ASP A 208 15.81 -4.66 -1.97
CA ASP A 208 16.28 -3.56 -2.80
C ASP A 208 17.47 -2.88 -2.13
N ASN A 209 18.58 -2.77 -2.84
CA ASN A 209 19.80 -2.10 -2.39
C ASN A 209 19.98 -0.70 -3.01
N HIS A 210 19.06 -0.30 -3.91
CA HIS A 210 19.09 0.94 -4.67
C HIS A 210 17.67 1.53 -4.76
N TYR A 211 16.96 1.56 -3.64
CA TYR A 211 15.60 2.07 -3.58
C TYR A 211 15.60 3.59 -3.85
N ASP A 212 14.74 4.00 -4.79
CA ASP A 212 14.46 5.39 -5.10
C ASP A 212 12.99 5.70 -4.73
N PHE A 213 12.78 6.79 -3.99
CA PHE A 213 11.46 7.32 -3.69
C PHE A 213 10.63 7.61 -4.96
N ASN A 214 11.28 7.88 -6.09
CA ASN A 214 10.63 8.16 -7.37
C ASN A 214 10.21 6.89 -8.14
N PHE A 215 10.50 5.68 -7.62
CA PHE A 215 10.24 4.41 -8.29
C PHE A 215 9.61 3.34 -7.38
N GLN A 216 8.40 3.63 -6.92
CA GLN A 216 7.67 2.85 -5.91
C GLN A 216 6.60 1.94 -6.55
N GLN A 217 7.02 0.98 -7.39
CA GLN A 217 6.10 0.04 -8.06
C GLN A 217 5.76 -1.21 -7.24
N ASN A 218 4.61 -1.83 -7.55
CA ASN A 218 4.26 -3.19 -7.13
C ASN A 218 5.19 -4.20 -7.82
N ARG A 219 5.82 -5.11 -7.06
CA ARG A 219 6.79 -6.07 -7.57
C ARG A 219 6.22 -7.49 -7.48
N LEU A 220 5.65 -7.96 -8.60
CA LEU A 220 5.22 -9.35 -8.75
C LEU A 220 6.41 -10.27 -8.47
N LEU A 221 6.19 -11.30 -7.65
CA LEU A 221 7.19 -12.32 -7.39
C LEU A 221 7.22 -13.34 -8.55
N SER A 222 8.40 -13.84 -8.91
CA SER A 222 8.57 -14.86 -9.96
C SER A 222 7.90 -16.20 -9.61
N GLU A 223 7.66 -16.43 -8.33
CA GLU A 223 7.02 -17.59 -7.74
C GLU A 223 6.29 -17.13 -6.47
N TYR A 224 5.15 -17.73 -6.16
CA TYR A 224 4.46 -17.41 -4.91
C TYR A 224 5.31 -17.81 -3.68
N ARG A 225 5.28 -17.00 -2.61
CA ARG A 225 6.05 -17.21 -1.39
C ARG A 225 5.11 -17.44 -0.21
N LYS A 226 5.23 -18.62 0.42
CA LYS A 226 4.25 -19.11 1.39
C LYS A 226 4.64 -18.80 2.83
N ILE A 227 3.83 -17.99 3.50
CA ILE A 227 4.00 -17.61 4.91
C ILE A 227 3.03 -18.41 5.78
N LEU A 228 3.56 -19.15 6.75
CA LEU A 228 2.81 -20.04 7.63
C LEU A 228 2.62 -19.42 9.02
N LYS A 229 1.71 -20.02 9.80
CA LYS A 229 1.54 -19.75 11.23
C LYS A 229 2.84 -20.06 11.96
N GLY A 230 3.32 -19.12 12.79
CA GLY A 230 4.58 -19.24 13.52
C GLY A 230 5.79 -18.66 12.77
N ASP A 231 5.68 -18.32 11.49
CA ASP A 231 6.72 -17.58 10.77
C ASP A 231 6.88 -16.17 11.34
N HIS A 232 8.11 -15.68 11.44
CA HIS A 232 8.43 -14.31 11.82
C HIS A 232 8.79 -13.51 10.57
N LEU A 233 8.23 -12.32 10.41
CA LEU A 233 8.54 -11.38 9.32
C LEU A 233 9.31 -10.18 9.88
N THR A 234 10.40 -9.81 9.22
CA THR A 234 11.20 -8.62 9.54
C THR A 234 11.32 -7.73 8.32
N TYR A 235 10.83 -6.50 8.44
CA TYR A 235 11.18 -5.38 7.59
C TYR A 235 12.46 -4.72 8.11
N GLU A 236 13.34 -4.31 7.22
CA GLU A 236 14.44 -3.38 7.53
C GLU A 236 14.51 -2.29 6.45
N CYS A 237 14.48 -1.03 6.86
CA CYS A 237 14.86 0.12 6.04
C CYS A 237 16.29 0.53 6.39
N THR A 238 17.09 0.90 5.40
CA THR A 238 18.31 1.70 5.59
C THR A 238 18.06 3.11 5.08
N ASP A 239 18.11 4.06 5.99
CA ASP A 239 17.84 5.47 5.78
C ASP A 239 19.15 6.31 5.84
N GLU A 240 19.16 7.40 5.09
CA GLU A 240 20.24 8.36 4.97
C GLU A 240 19.75 9.77 5.31
N SER A 241 20.47 10.44 6.21
CA SER A 241 20.16 11.76 6.76
C SER A 241 21.34 12.74 6.70
N ILE A 242 22.32 12.48 5.83
CA ILE A 242 23.54 13.31 5.66
C ILE A 242 23.19 14.78 5.42
N SER A 243 22.10 15.06 4.69
CA SER A 243 21.60 16.40 4.36
C SER A 243 20.65 17.00 5.42
N ARG A 244 20.67 16.50 6.66
CA ARG A 244 19.86 17.02 7.79
C ARG A 244 20.77 17.69 8.81
N ASP A 245 20.58 18.98 9.02
CA ASP A 245 21.37 19.76 9.99
C ASP A 245 20.97 19.45 11.44
N PRO A 246 21.94 19.27 12.35
CA PRO A 246 21.66 19.19 13.78
C PRO A 246 20.95 20.46 14.31
N PRO A 247 19.96 20.34 15.21
CA PRO A 247 19.54 19.14 15.93
C PRO A 247 18.37 18.38 15.26
N GLN A 248 18.07 18.59 13.98
CA GLN A 248 16.86 18.04 13.35
C GLN A 248 16.98 16.53 13.06
N ALA A 249 16.42 15.71 13.94
CA ALA A 249 16.18 14.29 13.67
C ALA A 249 15.03 14.10 12.68
N THR A 250 15.09 13.06 11.84
CA THR A 250 14.00 12.69 10.92
C THR A 250 13.10 11.64 11.56
N LEU A 251 11.80 11.90 11.64
CA LEU A 251 10.79 10.93 12.06
C LEU A 251 10.47 10.00 10.88
N ASN A 252 10.57 8.68 11.05
CA ASN A 252 10.39 7.75 9.93
C ASN A 252 8.91 7.44 9.63
N GLY A 253 8.59 7.25 8.34
CA GLY A 253 7.26 6.90 7.83
C GLY A 253 7.00 5.40 7.81
N THR A 254 5.74 5.00 7.61
CA THR A 254 5.32 3.59 7.64
C THR A 254 4.96 3.11 6.23
N THR A 255 5.52 1.96 5.78
CA THR A 255 4.80 0.67 5.49
C THR A 255 5.45 -0.09 4.31
N ILE A 256 5.72 -1.41 4.43
CA ILE A 256 5.70 -2.33 3.27
C ILE A 256 4.30 -2.93 3.13
N LEU A 257 3.75 -2.90 1.92
CA LEU A 257 2.54 -3.64 1.57
C LEU A 257 2.90 -4.97 0.90
N ILE A 258 2.17 -6.01 1.23
CA ILE A 258 2.32 -7.37 0.70
C ILE A 258 0.93 -7.84 0.26
N PHE A 259 0.82 -8.45 -0.92
CA PHE A 259 -0.38 -9.14 -1.38
C PHE A 259 -0.02 -10.63 -1.55
#